data_AF-T1B8K4-F1
#
_entry.id   AF-T1B8K4-F1
#
_cell.length_a   1.000
_cell.length_b   1.000
_cell.length_c   1.000
_cell.angle_alpha   90.00
_cell.angle_beta   90.00
_cell.angle_gamma   90.00
#
_symmetry.space_group_name_H-M   'P 1'
#
loop_
_entity.id
_entity.type
_entity.pdbx_description
1 polymer ?
#
loop_
_entity_poly.entity_id
_entity_poly.type
_entity_poly.pdbx_seq_one_letter_code
_entity_poly.pdbx_strand_id
1 'polypeptide(L)' 'MQRARDIEGSRSQLIASFGFVFDHLEVLYDLDVVVREFAQSRGLDYHRVPMPNDHDRVVAALARTVGRGLPEPRT' A
#
# COMPACT_ATOMS: atom_id res chain seq x y z
N MET A 1 7.55 -11.25 11.86
CA MET A 1 6.09 -11.07 11.70
C MET A 1 5.56 -10.47 13.00
N GLN A 2 5.50 -9.14 13.06
CA GLN A 2 5.16 -8.43 14.29
C GLN A 2 3.66 -8.56 14.54
N ARG A 3 3.30 -9.29 15.60
CA ARG A 3 1.91 -9.54 16.01
C ARG A 3 1.26 -8.20 16.36
N ALA A 4 0.22 -7.83 15.62
CA ALA A 4 -0.68 -6.77 16.02
C ALA A 4 -1.29 -7.20 17.36
N ARG A 5 -1.05 -6.40 18.41
CA ARG A 5 -1.70 -6.59 19.71
C ARG A 5 -3.21 -6.39 19.50
N ASP A 6 -4.01 -7.21 20.15
CA ASP A 6 -5.46 -7.05 20.21
C ASP A 6 -5.78 -5.68 20.80
N ILE A 7 -6.17 -4.72 19.95
CA ILE A 7 -6.67 -3.41 20.36
C ILE A 7 -8.20 -3.51 20.45
N GLU A 8 -8.69 -4.32 21.39
CA GLU A 8 -10.11 -4.34 21.71
C GLU A 8 -10.51 -2.92 22.16
N GLY A 9 -11.23 -2.20 21.28
CA GLY A 9 -11.70 -0.84 21.51
C GLY A 9 -11.08 0.28 20.67
N SER A 10 -10.10 0.01 19.78
CA SER A 10 -9.64 1.07 18.86
C SER A 10 -10.73 1.45 17.87
N ARG A 11 -11.06 2.75 17.82
CA ARG A 11 -11.97 3.28 16.81
C ARG A 11 -11.27 3.69 15.52
N SER A 12 -9.95 3.83 15.51
CA SER A 12 -9.20 4.25 14.33
C SER A 12 -8.47 3.08 13.67
N GLN A 13 -8.58 2.99 12.35
CA GLN A 13 -7.92 2.00 11.51
C GLN A 13 -7.00 2.67 10.48
N LEU A 14 -5.77 2.17 10.40
CA LEU A 14 -4.81 2.54 9.37
C LEU A 14 -4.59 1.36 8.43
N ILE A 15 -4.97 1.52 7.17
CA ILE A 15 -4.83 0.51 6.12
C ILE A 15 -3.60 0.83 5.27
N ALA A 16 -2.72 -0.16 5.10
CA ALA A 16 -1.61 -0.12 4.17
C ALA A 16 -1.73 -1.29 3.20
N SER A 17 -1.84 -0.99 1.90
CA SER A 17 -1.90 -2.01 0.85
C SER A 17 -0.48 -2.49 0.56
N PHE A 18 -0.25 -3.79 0.72
CA PHE A 18 1.02 -4.45 0.40
C PHE A 18 0.74 -5.50 -0.68
N GLY A 19 1.42 -5.40 -1.81
CA GLY A 19 1.19 -6.23 -3.00
C GLY A 19 1.14 -5.43 -4.30
N PHE A 20 0.89 -4.13 -4.18
CA PHE A 20 0.90 -3.19 -5.28
C PHE A 20 1.83 -2.01 -4.96
N VAL A 21 2.22 -1.25 -6.00
CA VAL A 21 3.10 -0.08 -5.84
C VAL A 21 2.45 1.24 -6.26
N PHE A 22 1.30 1.21 -6.95
CA PHE A 22 0.58 2.38 -7.44
C PHE A 22 -0.92 2.29 -7.16
N ASP A 23 -1.60 3.43 -7.17
CA ASP A 23 -3.07 3.50 -7.09
C ASP A 23 -3.71 2.94 -8.38
N HIS A 24 -4.69 2.06 -8.21
CA HIS A 24 -5.46 1.41 -9.27
C HIS A 24 -6.81 0.95 -8.68
N LEU A 25 -7.64 0.23 -9.44
CA LEU A 25 -9.03 -0.06 -9.07
C LEU A 25 -9.14 -0.77 -7.70
N GLU A 26 -8.32 -1.79 -7.46
CA GLU A 26 -8.28 -2.58 -6.23
C GLU A 26 -7.80 -1.78 -5.00
N VAL A 27 -7.26 -0.57 -5.20
CA VAL A 27 -6.90 0.37 -4.13
C VAL A 27 -7.94 1.47 -4.01
N LEU A 28 -8.21 2.18 -5.09
CA LEU A 28 -9.08 3.36 -5.10
C LEU A 28 -10.56 3.02 -4.93
N TYR A 29 -11.00 1.85 -5.38
CA TYR A 29 -12.39 1.42 -5.22
C TYR A 29 -12.53 0.52 -3.99
N ASP A 30 -11.87 -0.63 -3.99
CA ASP A 30 -12.09 -1.61 -2.94
C ASP A 30 -11.72 -1.05 -1.56
N LEU A 31 -10.60 -0.34 -1.43
CA LEU A 31 -10.17 0.19 -0.13
C LEU A 31 -10.83 1.54 0.19
N ASP A 32 -10.74 2.50 -0.72
CA ASP A 32 -11.16 3.88 -0.44
C ASP A 32 -12.68 4.10 -0.53
N VAL A 33 -13.42 3.22 -1.20
CA VAL A 33 -14.89 3.24 -1.25
C VAL A 33 -15.45 2.11 -0.38
N VAL A 34 -15.30 0.86 -0.80
CA VAL A 34 -16.03 -0.27 -0.19
C VAL A 34 -15.63 -0.49 1.27
N VAL A 35 -14.33 -0.59 1.57
CA VAL A 35 -13.86 -0.80 2.94
C VAL A 35 -14.06 0.44 3.80
N ARG A 36 -13.84 1.65 3.25
CA ARG A 36 -14.08 2.91 3.97
C ARG A 36 -15.53 3.03 4.43
N GLU A 37 -16.49 2.82 3.53
CA GLU A 37 -17.93 2.86 3.86
C GLU A 37 -18.30 1.80 4.89
N PHE A 38 -17.74 0.60 4.76
CA PHE A 38 -17.91 -0.47 5.74
C PHE A 38 -17.39 -0.09 7.13
N ALA A 39 -16.23 0.57 7.23
CA ALA A 39 -15.66 1.03 8.48
C ALA A 39 -16.49 2.17 9.09
N GLN A 40 -16.84 3.16 8.27
CA GLN A 40 -17.62 4.33 8.70
C GLN A 40 -19.02 3.93 9.20
N SER A 41 -19.69 2.97 8.55
CA SER A 41 -20.98 2.43 9.03
C SER A 41 -20.92 1.77 10.42
N ARG A 42 -19.72 1.47 10.92
CA ARG A 42 -19.46 0.90 12.26
C ARG A 42 -18.90 1.94 13.24
N GLY A 43 -18.85 3.21 12.86
CA GLY A 43 -18.31 4.29 13.68
C GLY A 43 -16.79 4.23 13.85
N LEU A 44 -16.09 3.66 12.85
CA LEU A 44 -14.63 3.58 12.83
C LEU A 44 -14.05 4.70 11.96
N ASP A 45 -12.98 5.34 12.45
CA ASP A 45 -12.19 6.28 11.68
C ASP A 45 -11.27 5.51 10.72
N TYR A 46 -11.32 5.83 9.44
CA TYR A 46 -10.59 5.13 8.40
C TYR A 46 -9.50 6.02 7.79
N HIS A 47 -8.27 5.52 7.81
CA HIS A 47 -7.13 6.14 7.13
C HIS A 47 -6.42 5.10 6.26
N ARG A 48 -6.02 5.51 5.05
CA ARG A 48 -5.19 4.69 4.16
C ARG A 48 -3.85 5.37 3.94
N VAL A 49 -2.77 4.60 4.00
CA VAL A 49 -1.44 5.05 3.60
C VAL A 49 -1.44 5.30 2.08
N PRO A 50 -0.98 6.48 1.60
CA PRO A 50 -0.87 6.75 0.16
C PRO A 50 -0.01 5.70 -0.54
N MET A 51 -0.38 5.35 -1.77
CA MET A 51 0.46 4.44 -2.55
C MET A 51 1.77 5.13 -2.94
N PRO A 52 2.88 4.37 -3.05
CA PRO A 52 4.16 4.93 -3.46
C PRO A 52 4.15 5.60 -4.84
N ASN A 53 3.34 5.11 -5.78
CA ASN A 53 3.21 5.65 -7.14
C ASN A 53 4.58 5.89 -7.81
N ASP A 54 4.84 7.11 -8.27
CA ASP A 54 6.06 7.55 -8.96
C ASP A 54 7.14 8.08 -8.00
N HIS A 55 6.96 7.92 -6.69
CA HIS A 55 7.91 8.42 -5.69
C HIS A 55 9.35 7.94 -5.99
N ASP A 56 10.33 8.85 -5.96
CA ASP A 56 11.73 8.62 -6.36
C ASP A 56 12.35 7.34 -5.80
N ARG A 57 12.05 7.02 -4.54
CA ARG A 57 12.49 5.78 -3.88
C ARG A 57 12.03 4.49 -4.58
N VAL A 58 10.83 4.47 -5.15
CA VAL A 58 10.31 3.34 -5.95
C VAL A 58 11.07 3.24 -7.25
N VAL A 59 11.20 4.35 -7.99
CA VAL A 59 11.94 4.40 -9.25
C VAL A 59 13.38 3.95 -9.06
N ALA A 60 14.05 4.47 -8.02
CA ALA A 60 15.42 4.09 -7.68
C ALA A 60 15.53 2.61 -7.28
N ALA A 61 14.53 2.06 -6.57
CA ALA A 61 14.50 0.63 -6.24
C ALA A 61 14.34 -0.24 -7.49
N LEU A 62 13.44 0.12 -8.40
CA LEU A 62 13.24 -0.58 -9.67
C LEU A 62 14.51 -0.53 -10.54
N ALA A 63 15.12 0.64 -10.70
CA ALA A 63 16.37 0.79 -11.45
C ALA A 63 17.49 -0.10 -10.89
N ARG A 64 17.65 -0.14 -9.55
CA ARG A 64 18.60 -1.05 -8.90
C ARG A 64 18.28 -2.51 -9.14
N THR A 65 17.01 -2.89 -9.14
CA THR A 65 16.59 -4.28 -9.39
C THR A 65 16.89 -4.70 -10.81
N VAL A 66 16.54 -3.87 -11.79
CA VAL A 66 16.84 -4.11 -13.21
C VAL A 66 18.35 -4.18 -13.44
N GLY A 67 19.12 -3.23 -12.88
CA GLY A 67 20.58 -3.20 -13.03
C GLY A 67 21.30 -4.46 -12.50
N ARG A 68 20.72 -5.17 -11.52
CA ARG A 68 21.27 -6.46 -11.05
C ARG A 68 20.95 -7.64 -11.97
N GLY A 69 19.89 -7.53 -12.77
CA GLY A 69 19.39 -8.61 -13.64
C GLY A 69 19.79 -8.47 -15.10
N LEU A 70 20.32 -7.32 -15.51
CA LEU A 70 20.80 -7.12 -16.87
C LEU A 70 22.14 -7.87 -17.06
N PRO A 71 22.28 -8.66 -18.13
CA PRO A 71 23.59 -9.17 -18.53
C PRO A 71 24.49 -8.00 -18.96
N GLU A 72 25.80 -8.21 -18.91
CA GLU A 72 26.77 -7.24 -19.41
C GLU A 72 26.40 -6.77 -20.82
N PRO A 73 26.52 -5.47 -21.14
CA PRO A 73 26.19 -4.94 -22.45
C PRO A 73 26.95 -5.70 -23.53
N ARG A 74 26.22 -6.25 -24.51
CA ARG A 74 26.84 -6.95 -25.64
C ARG A 74 27.34 -5.91 -26.64
N THR A 75 28.64 -5.62 -26.58
CA THR A 75 29.38 -4.79 -27.57
C THR A 75 29.67 -5.56 -28.83
#